data_AF-A0A3D0VLQ4-F1
#
_entry.id   AF-A0A3D0VLQ4-F1
#
_cell.length_a   1.000
_cell.length_b   1.000
_cell.length_c   1.000
_cell.angle_alpha   90.00
_cell.angle_beta   90.00
_cell.angle_gamma   90.00
#
_symmetry.space_group_name_H-M   'P 1'
#
loop_
_entity.id
_entity.type
_entity.pdbx_description
1 polymer ?
#
loop_
_entity_poly.entity_id
_entity_poly.type
_entity_poly.pdbx_seq_one_letter_code
_entity_poly.pdbx_strand_id
1 'polypeptide(L)'
;MDSYILSYINQQMLERGYKKYHFESMSILTKPDEPEYEYKAYNEYLFLVSKELANNTVINADNAIYKADQFYNMQAFAQIREFTGMIKIVNPENTVQLIEFVRVIPK
;
A
#
# COMPACT_ATOMS: atom_id res chain seq x y z
N MET A 1 9.10 6.58 10.15
CA MET A 1 9.10 5.95 8.81
C MET A 1 10.49 5.40 8.57
N ASP A 2 10.62 4.12 8.23
CA ASP A 2 11.91 3.44 8.11
C ASP A 2 12.76 4.10 6.99
N SER A 3 13.98 4.55 7.30
CA SER A 3 14.86 5.23 6.31
C SER A 3 15.07 4.39 5.04
N TYR A 4 15.02 3.07 5.18
CA TYR A 4 15.17 2.12 4.10
C TYR A 4 14.02 2.18 3.08
N ILE A 5 12.77 2.32 3.54
CA ILE A 5 11.59 2.37 2.67
C ILE A 5 11.66 3.60 1.77
N LEU A 6 11.98 4.76 2.33
CA LEU A 6 12.11 5.99 1.56
C LEU A 6 13.26 5.91 0.55
N SER A 7 14.40 5.32 0.91
CA SER A 7 15.49 5.08 -0.03
C SER A 7 15.10 4.15 -1.19
N TYR A 8 14.38 3.06 -0.90
CA TYR A 8 13.87 2.15 -1.93
C TYR A 8 12.91 2.87 -2.88
N ILE A 9 11.96 3.62 -2.34
CA ILE A 9 10.98 4.35 -3.16
C ILE A 9 11.66 5.44 -3.99
N ASN A 10 12.63 6.18 -3.42
CA ASN A 10 13.43 7.16 -4.15
C ASN A 10 14.14 6.52 -5.35
N GLN A 11 14.75 5.35 -5.16
CA GLN A 11 15.40 4.62 -6.24
C GLN A 11 14.41 4.22 -7.34
N GLN A 12 13.24 3.69 -6.98
CA GLN A 12 12.18 3.35 -7.95
C GLN A 12 11.73 4.56 -8.77
N MET A 13 11.57 5.72 -8.14
CA MET A 13 11.20 6.95 -8.85
C MET A 13 12.29 7.42 -9.82
N LEU A 14 13.56 7.32 -9.41
CA LEU A 14 14.71 7.67 -10.26
C LEU A 14 14.83 6.73 -11.48
N GLU A 15 14.65 5.41 -11.27
CA GLU A 15 14.65 4.42 -12.35
C GLU A 15 13.55 4.67 -13.39
N ARG A 16 12.41 5.25 -12.96
CA ARG A 16 11.31 5.68 -13.83
C ARG A 16 11.53 7.04 -14.50
N GLY A 17 12.64 7.71 -14.19
CA GLY A 17 13.00 9.01 -14.76
C GLY A 17 12.33 10.21 -14.08
N TYR A 18 11.64 10.03 -12.95
CA TYR A 18 11.05 11.14 -12.22
C TYR A 18 12.13 11.92 -11.45
N LYS A 19 12.29 13.20 -11.82
CA LYS A 19 13.25 14.12 -11.19
C LYS A 19 12.65 14.91 -10.03
N LYS A 20 11.32 15.01 -9.99
CA LYS A 20 10.56 15.74 -8.97
C LYS A 20 9.35 14.90 -8.58
N TYR A 21 9.19 14.72 -7.29
CA TYR A 21 8.04 14.06 -6.67
C TYR A 21 8.01 14.49 -5.21
N HIS A 22 6.88 14.29 -4.54
CA HIS A 22 6.80 14.44 -3.10
C HIS A 22 6.11 13.24 -2.46
N PHE A 23 6.41 13.06 -1.18
CA PHE A 23 5.87 11.99 -0.36
C PHE A 23 4.72 12.52 0.48
N GLU A 24 3.67 11.72 0.62
CA GLU A 24 2.58 11.94 1.56
C GLU A 24 2.32 10.64 2.32
N SER A 25 1.97 10.76 3.60
CA SER A 25 1.42 9.62 4.35
C SER A 25 -0.06 9.50 4.03
N MET A 26 -0.50 8.29 3.72
CA MET A 26 -1.91 7.99 3.53
C MET A 26 -2.29 6.82 4.45
N SER A 27 -3.42 6.96 5.14
CA SER A 27 -3.93 5.93 6.02
C SER A 27 -5.41 5.71 5.76
N ILE A 28 -5.83 4.46 5.70
CA ILE A 28 -7.23 4.05 5.58
C ILE A 28 -7.58 3.32 6.87
N LEU A 29 -8.50 3.90 7.65
CA LEU A 29 -9.08 3.25 8.81
C LEU A 29 -10.28 2.44 8.36
N THR A 30 -10.19 1.11 8.48
CA THR A 30 -11.32 0.24 8.16
C THR A 30 -12.37 0.26 9.27
N LYS A 31 -13.61 -0.07 8.92
CA LYS A 31 -14.77 -0.15 9.81
C LYS A 31 -15.32 -1.58 9.76
N PRO A 32 -15.97 -2.03 10.84
CA PRO A 32 -16.46 -3.40 10.90
C PRO A 32 -17.62 -3.68 9.93
N ASP A 33 -18.36 -2.65 9.52
CA ASP A 33 -19.56 -2.68 8.67
C ASP A 33 -19.29 -2.25 7.22
N GLU A 34 -18.04 -1.92 6.88
CA GLU A 34 -17.65 -1.46 5.54
C GLU A 34 -16.49 -2.35 5.04
N PRO A 35 -16.80 -3.40 4.26
CA PRO A 35 -15.80 -4.36 3.84
C PRO A 35 -14.97 -3.89 2.65
N GLU A 36 -15.40 -2.85 1.92
CA GLU A 36 -14.75 -2.42 0.69
C GLU A 36 -14.39 -0.93 0.74
N TYR A 37 -13.15 -0.62 0.31
CA TYR A 37 -12.64 0.73 0.17
C TYR A 37 -12.06 0.92 -1.21
N GLU A 38 -12.30 2.08 -1.82
CA GLU A 38 -11.76 2.42 -3.13
C GLU A 38 -10.92 3.69 -3.07
N TYR A 39 -9.82 3.68 -3.81
CA TYR A 39 -8.93 4.83 -3.94
C TYR A 39 -8.36 4.94 -5.36
N LYS A 40 -8.37 6.15 -5.91
CA LYS A 40 -7.94 6.42 -7.29
C LYS A 40 -6.52 6.99 -7.32
N ALA A 41 -5.55 6.16 -7.71
CA ALA A 41 -4.13 6.48 -7.79
C ALA A 41 -3.62 6.56 -9.26
N TYR A 42 -4.33 7.23 -10.16
CA TYR A 42 -4.02 7.20 -11.61
C TYR A 42 -2.71 7.89 -12.02
N ASN A 43 -2.22 8.85 -11.23
CA ASN A 43 -0.98 9.59 -11.50
C ASN A 43 -0.06 9.59 -10.28
N GLU A 44 -0.15 8.55 -9.48
CA GLU A 44 0.56 8.42 -8.22
C GLU A 44 0.77 6.95 -7.87
N TYR A 45 1.65 6.73 -6.91
CA TYR A 45 2.03 5.41 -6.45
C TYR A 45 1.74 5.30 -4.96
N LEU A 46 1.04 4.23 -4.55
CA LEU A 46 0.89 3.88 -3.15
C LEU A 46 1.82 2.72 -2.83
N PHE A 47 2.70 2.92 -1.85
CA PHE A 47 3.56 1.89 -1.32
C PHE A 47 3.02 1.43 0.03
N LEU A 48 2.58 0.17 0.12
CA LEU A 48 2.07 -0.40 1.36
C LEU A 48 3.21 -0.52 2.39
N VAL A 49 3.00 0.06 3.58
CA VAL A 49 3.97 0.04 4.68
C VAL A 49 3.46 -0.64 5.94
N SER A 50 2.17 -0.96 6.03
CA SER A 50 1.64 -1.81 7.10
C SER A 50 2.34 -3.17 7.11
N LYS A 51 2.94 -3.52 8.26
CA LYS A 51 3.67 -4.79 8.45
C LYS A 51 2.73 -5.97 8.69
N GLU A 52 1.60 -5.69 9.33
CA GLU A 52 0.59 -6.68 9.67
C GLU A 52 -0.75 -6.14 9.18
N LEU A 53 -1.45 -6.97 8.40
CA LEU A 53 -2.81 -6.74 7.96
C LEU A 53 -3.66 -7.91 8.42
N ALA A 54 -4.94 -7.66 8.66
CA ALA A 54 -5.85 -8.72 9.04
C ALA A 54 -5.87 -9.85 7.99
N ASN A 55 -6.05 -11.08 8.45
CA ASN A 55 -6.09 -12.22 7.56
C ASN A 55 -7.23 -12.06 6.54
N ASN A 56 -6.97 -12.43 5.28
CA ASN A 56 -7.88 -12.24 4.16
C ASN A 56 -8.10 -10.77 3.72
N THR A 57 -7.35 -9.80 4.24
CA THR A 57 -7.32 -8.48 3.59
C THR A 57 -6.76 -8.62 2.17
N VAL A 58 -7.50 -8.11 1.18
CA VAL A 58 -7.08 -8.08 -0.22
C VAL A 58 -6.93 -6.64 -0.66
N ILE A 59 -5.79 -6.30 -1.26
CA ILE A 59 -5.56 -5.02 -1.93
C ILE A 59 -5.34 -5.34 -3.40
N ASN A 60 -6.29 -4.93 -4.24
CA ASN A 60 -6.26 -5.13 -5.68
C ASN A 60 -6.07 -3.77 -6.35
N ALA A 61 -5.13 -3.68 -7.28
CA ALA A 61 -4.91 -2.51 -8.12
C ALA A 61 -4.68 -2.93 -9.57
N ASP A 62 -4.71 -1.96 -10.47
CA ASP A 62 -4.51 -2.20 -11.91
C ASP A 62 -3.16 -2.88 -12.21
N ASN A 63 -2.14 -2.64 -11.39
CA ASN A 63 -0.78 -3.18 -11.57
C ASN A 63 -0.44 -4.38 -10.66
N ALA A 64 -1.16 -4.61 -9.57
CA ALA A 64 -0.76 -5.56 -8.54
C ALA A 64 -1.92 -6.02 -7.67
N ILE A 65 -1.82 -7.26 -7.18
CA ILE A 65 -2.73 -7.82 -6.18
C ILE A 65 -1.92 -8.30 -4.98
N TYR A 66 -2.36 -7.92 -3.79
CA TYR A 66 -1.85 -8.39 -2.52
C TYR A 66 -2.97 -9.03 -1.71
N LYS A 67 -2.67 -10.18 -1.09
CA LYS A 67 -3.56 -10.85 -0.14
C LYS A 67 -2.78 -11.12 1.13
N ALA A 68 -3.28 -10.64 2.26
CA ALA A 68 -2.76 -10.95 3.58
C ALA A 68 -3.10 -12.40 3.92
N ASP A 69 -2.08 -13.20 4.22
CA ASP A 69 -2.21 -14.60 4.60
C ASP A 69 -1.32 -14.91 5.82
N GLN A 70 -1.88 -15.59 6.82
CA GLN A 70 -1.21 -15.91 8.09
C GLN A 70 -0.02 -16.85 7.93
N PHE A 71 0.04 -17.61 6.83
CA PHE A 71 1.12 -18.58 6.61
C PHE A 71 2.47 -17.95 6.23
N TYR A 72 2.53 -16.64 5.98
CA TYR A 72 3.75 -15.92 5.57
C TYR A 72 4.49 -15.20 6.71
N ASN A 73 4.42 -15.71 7.95
CA ASN A 73 5.18 -15.22 9.12
C ASN A 73 6.72 -15.33 8.99
N MET A 74 7.27 -15.78 7.85
CA MET A 74 8.70 -16.12 7.69
C MET A 74 9.51 -15.22 6.77
N GLN A 75 8.96 -14.16 6.17
CA GLN A 75 9.77 -13.16 5.48
C GLN A 75 9.75 -11.85 6.26
N ALA A 76 10.81 -11.62 7.06
CA ALA A 76 11.12 -10.35 7.72
C ALA A 76 11.20 -9.14 6.75
N PHE A 77 11.10 -9.41 5.44
CA PHE A 77 10.83 -8.43 4.41
C PHE A 77 9.34 -8.50 4.07
N ALA A 78 8.53 -7.62 4.67
CA ALA A 78 7.31 -7.20 4.02
C ALA A 78 7.74 -6.62 2.66
N GLN A 79 7.57 -7.38 1.57
CA GLN A 79 7.90 -6.91 0.23
C GLN A 79 7.14 -5.60 0.04
N ILE A 80 7.85 -4.47 -0.02
CA ILE A 80 7.24 -3.16 -0.24
C ILE A 80 6.41 -3.30 -1.53
N ARG A 81 5.09 -3.34 -1.38
CA ARG A 81 4.17 -3.52 -2.51
C ARG A 81 3.77 -2.16 -3.02
N GLU A 82 3.84 -2.01 -4.33
CA GLU A 82 3.45 -0.80 -5.04
C GLU A 82 2.12 -1.01 -5.75
N PHE A 83 1.24 -0.02 -5.63
CA PHE A 83 -0.08 0.01 -6.26
C PHE A 83 -0.26 1.33 -7.02
N THR A 84 -0.89 1.28 -8.19
CA THR A 84 -1.28 2.46 -9.00
C THR A 84 -2.57 2.16 -9.76
N GLY A 85 -3.24 3.20 -10.26
CA GLY A 85 -4.53 3.08 -10.95
C GLY A 85 -5.71 3.01 -9.98
N MET A 86 -6.73 2.20 -10.29
CA MET A 86 -7.84 1.97 -9.36
C MET A 86 -7.43 0.97 -8.27
N ILE A 87 -7.44 1.39 -7.01
CA ILE A 87 -7.09 0.54 -5.86
C ILE A 87 -8.37 0.21 -5.12
N LYS A 88 -8.65 -1.09 -4.98
CA LYS A 88 -9.75 -1.64 -4.19
C LYS A 88 -9.20 -2.47 -3.04
N ILE A 89 -9.59 -2.12 -1.83
CA ILE A 89 -9.24 -2.85 -0.61
C ILE A 89 -10.48 -3.56 -0.11
N VAL A 90 -10.38 -4.88 0.06
CA VAL A 90 -11.40 -5.70 0.69
C VAL A 90 -10.89 -6.12 2.06
N ASN A 91 -11.56 -5.67 3.10
CA ASN A 91 -11.27 -5.95 4.49
C ASN A 91 -12.20 -7.07 5.00
N PRO A 92 -11.70 -8.04 5.79
CA PRO A 92 -12.55 -9.03 6.44
C PRO A 92 -13.62 -8.36 7.33
N GLU A 93 -14.80 -8.97 7.36
CA GLU A 93 -15.92 -8.50 8.21
C GLU A 93 -15.51 -8.42 9.68
N ASN A 94 -16.17 -7.52 10.43
CA ASN A 94 -15.96 -7.33 11.87
C ASN A 94 -14.51 -7.01 12.27
N THR A 95 -13.71 -6.49 11.34
CA THR A 95 -12.29 -6.17 11.58
C THR A 95 -12.02 -4.68 11.40
N VAL A 96 -11.35 -4.07 12.39
CA VAL A 96 -10.88 -2.69 12.35
C VAL A 96 -9.36 -2.69 12.32
N GLN A 97 -8.78 -2.06 11.31
CA GLN A 97 -7.35 -1.89 11.18
C GLN A 97 -7.00 -0.57 10.48
N LEU A 98 -5.78 -0.10 10.73
CA LEU A 98 -5.21 1.05 10.04
C LEU A 98 -4.27 0.54 8.94
N ILE A 99 -4.66 0.74 7.69
CA ILE A 99 -3.85 0.38 6.52
C ILE A 99 -3.07 1.63 6.10
N GLU A 100 -1.75 1.54 6.14
CA GLU A 100 -0.84 2.66 5.93
C GLU A 100 -0.08 2.51 4.61
N PHE A 101 -0.03 3.60 3.87
CA PHE A 101 0.69 3.74 2.62
C PHE A 101 1.60 4.96 2.65
N VAL A 102 2.71 4.86 1.95
CA VAL A 102 3.46 6.03 1.46
C VAL A 102 2.94 6.34 0.06
N ARG A 103 2.30 7.49 -0.10
CA ARG A 103 1.87 8.02 -1.38
C ARG A 103 2.99 8.82 -2.00
N VAL A 104 3.26 8.59 -3.28
CA VAL A 104 4.24 9.33 -4.08
C VAL A 104 3.54 9.96 -5.27
N ILE A 105 3.65 11.27 -5.37
CA ILE A 105 3.05 12.06 -6.45
C ILE A 105 4.18 12.67 -7.27
N PRO A 106 4.43 12.15 -8.49
CA PRO A 106 5.34 12.78 -9.44
C PRO A 106 4.89 14.20 -9.85
N LYS A 107 5.86 15.04 -10.21
CA LYS A 107 5.64 16.42 -10.69
C LYS A 107 6.31 16.68 -12.04
#